data_AF-A0A1U9V102-F1
#
_entry.id   AF-A0A1U9V102-F1
#
_cell.length_a   1.000
_cell.length_b   1.000
_cell.length_c   1.000
_cell.angle_alpha   90.00
_cell.angle_beta   90.00
_cell.angle_gamma   90.00
#
_symmetry.space_group_name_H-M   'P 1'
#
loop_
_entity.id
_entity.type
_entity.pdbx_description
1 polymer ?
#
loop_
_entity_poly.entity_id
_entity_poly.type
_entity_poly.pdbx_seq_one_letter_code
_entity_poly.pdbx_strand_id
1 'polypeptide(L)'
;MKTGYGLLLSAMTACIAGCATSNGNPQAREVVNVPLAASPHNTGRAAMASMVRRDEGTAFMIMVGGVSPVVTTIPVRLYTYIYPGSCANLGPRPAYQMNRILSSDQTTVRGPWTLYKTAPVGFDQIRSGDYALVVRSAPWDGSVDLFCGNLKAQQPPAAGPLNG
;
A
#
# COMPACT_ATOMS: atom_id res chain seq x y z
N MET A 1 22.56 -73.36 -18.19
CA MET A 1 22.23 -73.22 -16.75
C MET A 1 23.19 -72.22 -16.12
N LYS A 2 22.70 -71.04 -15.73
CA LYS A 2 23.17 -70.26 -14.58
C LYS A 2 22.20 -69.10 -14.37
N THR A 3 21.43 -69.22 -13.29
CA THR A 3 20.40 -68.28 -12.83
C THR A 3 21.06 -67.23 -11.93
N GLY A 4 20.64 -65.98 -12.01
CA GLY A 4 21.01 -64.91 -11.08
C GLY A 4 19.86 -63.92 -10.94
N TYR A 5 19.14 -64.02 -9.81
CA TYR A 5 18.06 -63.13 -9.37
C TYR A 5 18.61 -61.81 -8.85
N GLY A 6 17.81 -60.72 -8.91
CA GLY A 6 18.07 -59.56 -8.06
C GLY A 6 17.29 -58.28 -8.40
N LEU A 7 16.06 -58.20 -7.90
CA LEU A 7 15.25 -57.03 -7.53
C LEU A 7 15.62 -55.61 -8.02
N LEU A 8 14.63 -54.99 -8.69
CA LEU A 8 13.98 -53.69 -8.38
C LEU A 8 14.84 -52.55 -7.80
N LEU A 9 14.85 -51.39 -8.47
CA LEU A 9 14.33 -50.15 -7.87
C LEU A 9 14.02 -49.11 -8.97
N SER A 10 12.74 -48.79 -9.08
CA SER A 10 12.14 -47.73 -9.88
C SER A 10 12.59 -46.35 -9.41
N ALA A 11 13.15 -45.53 -10.31
CA ALA A 11 13.23 -44.09 -10.12
C ALA A 11 12.40 -43.40 -11.22
N MET A 12 11.08 -43.39 -11.06
CA MET A 12 10.25 -42.43 -11.79
C MET A 12 10.51 -41.06 -11.17
N THR A 13 11.38 -40.28 -11.80
CA THR A 13 11.51 -38.85 -11.52
C THR A 13 10.26 -38.16 -12.03
N ALA A 14 9.25 -38.02 -11.17
CA ALA A 14 8.10 -37.19 -11.45
C ALA A 14 8.56 -35.72 -11.40
N CYS A 15 8.72 -35.11 -12.57
CA CYS A 15 8.85 -33.68 -12.70
C CYS A 15 7.54 -33.04 -12.21
N ILE A 16 7.52 -32.57 -10.97
CA ILE A 16 6.45 -31.71 -10.48
C ILE A 16 6.69 -30.33 -11.10
N ALA A 17 6.32 -30.16 -12.36
CA ALA A 17 6.15 -28.85 -12.96
C ALA A 17 4.90 -28.22 -12.33
N GLY A 18 5.07 -27.67 -11.13
CA GLY A 18 4.07 -26.84 -10.48
C GLY A 18 3.94 -25.53 -11.25
N CYS A 19 3.13 -25.51 -12.31
CA CYS A 19 2.62 -24.27 -12.85
C CYS A 19 1.74 -23.63 -11.78
N ALA A 20 2.30 -22.66 -11.04
CA ALA A 20 1.50 -21.73 -10.27
C ALA A 20 0.74 -20.81 -11.25
N THR A 21 -0.21 -21.36 -12.00
CA THR A 21 -1.23 -20.55 -12.65
C THR A 21 -2.08 -19.99 -11.52
N SER A 22 -1.91 -18.70 -11.24
CA SER A 22 -2.87 -17.95 -10.43
C SER A 22 -4.23 -18.06 -11.14
N ASN A 23 -5.01 -19.04 -10.72
CA ASN A 23 -6.34 -19.26 -11.24
C ASN A 23 -7.12 -17.97 -10.99
N GLY A 24 -7.53 -17.32 -12.06
CA GLY A 24 -8.36 -16.12 -12.05
C GLY A 24 -9.64 -16.41 -11.29
N ASN A 25 -9.62 -16.13 -9.99
CA ASN A 25 -10.81 -15.98 -9.21
C ASN A 25 -11.20 -14.49 -9.29
N PRO A 26 -12.21 -14.11 -10.09
CA PRO A 26 -12.68 -12.72 -10.16
C PRO A 26 -13.27 -12.21 -8.83
N GLN A 27 -13.36 -13.07 -7.81
CA GLN A 27 -13.80 -12.75 -6.45
C GLN A 27 -12.64 -12.75 -5.43
N ALA A 28 -11.39 -13.05 -5.82
CA ALA A 28 -10.26 -12.86 -4.93
C ALA A 28 -10.16 -11.36 -4.63
N ARG A 29 -10.39 -10.99 -3.37
CA ARG A 29 -10.33 -9.59 -2.92
C ARG A 29 -8.89 -9.11 -3.04
N GLU A 30 -8.54 -8.57 -4.21
CA GLU A 30 -7.19 -8.07 -4.50
C GLU A 30 -6.85 -6.97 -3.49
N VAL A 31 -5.79 -7.21 -2.72
CA VAL A 31 -5.20 -6.22 -1.81
C VAL A 31 -3.94 -5.71 -2.48
N VAL A 32 -3.88 -4.40 -2.72
CA VAL A 32 -2.70 -3.75 -3.28
C VAL A 32 -2.06 -2.88 -2.23
N ASN A 33 -0.78 -3.13 -1.94
CA ASN A 33 0.01 -2.30 -1.04
C ASN A 33 0.78 -1.26 -1.83
N VAL A 34 0.70 -0.02 -1.37
CA VAL A 34 1.35 1.16 -1.95
C VAL A 34 2.25 1.76 -0.88
N PRO A 35 3.58 1.67 -0.99
CA PRO A 35 4.48 2.44 -0.14
C PRO A 35 4.26 3.94 -0.35
N LEU A 36 4.21 4.70 0.75
CA LEU A 36 4.12 6.15 0.70
C LEU A 36 5.47 6.74 1.10
N ALA A 37 6.11 7.42 0.15
CA ALA A 37 7.37 8.11 0.39
C ALA A 37 7.12 9.31 1.29
N ALA A 38 7.96 9.47 2.31
CA ALA A 38 7.95 10.66 3.15
C ALA A 38 8.46 11.88 2.38
N SER A 39 7.88 13.04 2.66
CA SER A 39 8.39 14.31 2.16
C SER A 39 9.63 14.76 2.94
N PRO A 40 10.36 15.79 2.45
CA PRO A 40 11.47 16.39 3.20
C PRO A 40 11.08 16.84 4.61
N HIS A 41 9.84 17.30 4.79
CA HIS A 41 9.29 17.74 6.08
C HIS A 41 9.01 16.60 7.06
N ASN A 42 9.05 15.35 6.59
CA ASN A 42 8.76 14.17 7.40
C ASN A 42 9.81 13.06 7.24
N THR A 43 11.06 13.46 6.98
CA THR A 43 12.19 12.56 6.71
C THR A 43 12.37 11.50 7.81
N GLY A 44 12.69 10.27 7.40
CA GLY A 44 12.90 9.14 8.32
C GLY A 44 11.61 8.50 8.85
N ARG A 45 10.44 8.94 8.39
CA ARG A 45 9.15 8.29 8.68
C ARG A 45 8.73 7.40 7.51
N ALA A 46 7.95 6.37 7.82
CA ALA A 46 7.41 5.44 6.84
C ALA A 46 5.89 5.45 6.90
N ALA A 47 5.25 5.28 5.75
CA ALA A 47 3.82 5.00 5.68
C ALA A 47 3.52 4.04 4.53
N MET A 48 2.40 3.33 4.66
CA MET A 48 1.92 2.37 3.66
C MET A 48 0.41 2.47 3.55
N ALA A 49 -0.10 2.37 2.33
CA ALA A 49 -1.53 2.25 2.08
C ALA A 49 -1.85 0.89 1.48
N SER A 50 -2.85 0.21 2.01
CA SER A 50 -3.46 -0.98 1.41
C SER A 50 -4.80 -0.59 0.81
N MET A 51 -5.00 -0.91 -0.47
CA MET A 51 -6.24 -0.66 -1.20
C MET A 51 -7.00 -1.96 -1.44
N VAL A 52 -8.32 -1.90 -1.31
CA VAL A 52 -9.21 -3.02 -1.66
C VAL A 52 -10.46 -2.52 -2.37
N ARG A 53 -10.98 -3.36 -3.27
CA ARG A 53 -12.29 -3.15 -3.90
C ARG A 53 -13.43 -3.20 -2.86
N ARG A 54 -14.38 -2.28 -3.02
CA ARG A 54 -15.67 -2.22 -2.31
C ARG A 54 -16.77 -1.84 -3.30
N ASP A 55 -18.02 -2.10 -2.92
CA ASP A 55 -19.18 -1.76 -3.76
C ASP A 55 -19.34 -0.23 -3.91
N GLU A 56 -19.02 0.51 -2.85
CA GLU A 56 -19.10 1.98 -2.79
C GLU A 56 -17.83 2.72 -3.26
N GLY A 57 -16.85 1.98 -3.82
CA GLY A 57 -15.60 2.55 -4.35
C GLY A 57 -14.35 1.78 -3.90
N THR A 58 -13.32 2.51 -3.50
CA THR A 58 -12.04 1.92 -3.06
C THR A 58 -11.79 2.23 -1.61
N ALA A 59 -11.64 1.19 -0.78
CA ALA A 59 -11.25 1.35 0.61
C ALA A 59 -9.73 1.36 0.75
N PHE A 60 -9.25 2.23 1.63
CA PHE A 60 -7.86 2.41 1.98
C PHE A 60 -7.67 2.16 3.47
N MET A 61 -6.68 1.35 3.81
CA MET A 61 -6.10 1.27 5.15
C MET A 61 -4.70 1.87 5.08
N ILE A 62 -4.45 2.96 5.80
CA ILE A 62 -3.18 3.71 5.72
C ILE A 62 -2.50 3.61 7.07
N MET A 63 -1.35 2.95 7.11
CA MET A 63 -0.50 2.87 8.29
C MET A 63 0.54 3.98 8.24
N VAL A 64 0.59 4.82 9.27
CA VAL A 64 1.54 5.92 9.40
C VAL A 64 2.44 5.64 10.60
N GLY A 65 3.74 5.44 10.34
CA GLY A 65 4.74 5.13 11.36
C GLY A 65 5.16 6.32 12.22
N GLY A 66 4.64 7.52 11.93
CA GLY A 66 4.84 8.73 12.72
C GLY A 66 4.86 9.99 11.87
N VAL A 67 4.79 11.12 12.54
CA VAL A 67 4.94 12.46 11.92
C VAL A 67 5.96 13.28 12.70
N SER A 68 6.64 14.18 12.00
CA SER A 68 7.59 15.10 12.60
C SER A 68 6.85 16.12 13.48
N PRO A 69 7.28 16.32 14.74
CA PRO A 69 6.65 17.29 15.64
C PRO A 69 6.88 18.74 15.19
N VAL A 70 7.75 18.98 14.22
CA VAL A 70 8.02 20.32 13.66
C VAL A 70 6.85 20.82 12.80
N VAL A 71 6.04 19.90 12.23
CA VAL A 71 5.02 20.23 11.22
C VAL A 71 3.61 19.76 11.62
N THR A 72 3.41 19.37 12.87
CA THR A 72 2.10 18.95 13.39
C THR A 72 1.90 19.40 14.83
N THR A 73 0.72 19.93 15.14
CA THR A 73 0.28 20.17 16.51
C THR A 73 -0.31 18.92 17.15
N ILE A 74 -0.43 18.93 18.48
CA ILE A 74 -1.04 17.84 19.26
C ILE A 74 -2.46 18.27 19.65
N PRO A 75 -3.48 17.43 19.45
CA PRO A 75 -3.43 16.09 18.86
C PRO A 75 -3.16 16.12 17.35
N VAL A 76 -2.38 15.16 16.85
CA VAL A 76 -2.04 15.05 15.43
C VAL A 76 -3.32 14.80 14.66
N ARG A 77 -3.53 15.59 13.58
CA ARG A 77 -4.67 15.43 12.68
C ARG A 77 -4.20 15.31 11.24
N LEU A 78 -4.54 14.17 10.63
CA LEU A 78 -4.09 13.83 9.29
C LEU A 78 -5.25 13.83 8.30
N TYR A 79 -5.02 14.51 7.20
CA TYR A 79 -5.93 14.61 6.06
C TYR A 79 -5.40 13.75 4.93
N THR A 80 -6.29 13.28 4.07
CA THR A 80 -5.93 12.33 3.02
C THR A 80 -6.62 12.70 1.72
N TYR A 81 -5.85 12.79 0.66
CA TYR A 81 -6.29 13.27 -0.64
C TYR A 81 -5.85 12.31 -1.74
N ILE A 82 -6.66 12.22 -2.80
CA ILE A 82 -6.25 11.61 -4.06
C ILE A 82 -6.16 12.73 -5.09
N TYR A 83 -4.98 12.87 -5.68
CA TYR A 83 -4.72 13.81 -6.77
C TYR A 83 -4.61 13.06 -8.09
N PRO A 84 -5.07 13.65 -9.21
CA PRO A 84 -4.66 13.17 -10.52
C PRO A 84 -3.15 13.45 -10.72
N GLY A 85 -2.49 12.62 -11.53
CA GLY A 85 -1.05 12.69 -11.77
C GLY A 85 -0.24 11.76 -10.87
N SER A 86 0.96 12.20 -10.50
CA SER A 86 1.91 11.41 -9.71
C SER A 86 2.52 12.23 -8.59
N CYS A 87 3.21 11.61 -7.64
CA CYS A 87 3.92 12.34 -6.58
C CYS A 87 4.97 13.34 -7.09
N ALA A 88 5.50 13.14 -8.30
CA ALA A 88 6.44 14.07 -8.92
C ALA A 88 5.74 15.26 -9.60
N ASN A 89 4.46 15.11 -9.94
CA ASN A 89 3.66 16.14 -10.61
C ASN A 89 2.19 15.92 -10.26
N LEU A 90 1.76 16.47 -9.13
CA LEU A 90 0.38 16.43 -8.69
C LEU A 90 -0.44 17.41 -9.54
N GLY A 91 -1.66 17.02 -9.89
CA GLY A 91 -2.60 17.95 -10.51
C GLY A 91 -2.92 19.14 -9.61
N PRO A 92 -3.50 20.23 -10.17
CA PRO A 92 -3.66 21.50 -9.45
C PRO A 92 -4.62 21.44 -8.26
N ARG A 93 -5.45 20.39 -8.17
CA ARG A 93 -6.44 20.20 -7.10
C ARG A 93 -6.73 18.71 -6.89
N PRO A 94 -7.09 18.29 -5.67
CA PRO A 94 -7.42 16.89 -5.40
C PRO A 94 -8.70 16.50 -6.14
N ALA A 95 -8.71 15.31 -6.73
CA ALA A 95 -9.91 14.70 -7.28
C ALA A 95 -10.84 14.22 -6.17
N TYR A 96 -10.27 13.72 -5.06
CA TYR A 96 -11.03 13.24 -3.91
C TYR A 96 -10.39 13.70 -2.60
N GLN A 97 -11.24 14.11 -1.66
CA GLN A 97 -10.83 14.45 -0.29
C GLN A 97 -11.46 13.44 0.67
N MET A 98 -10.63 12.70 1.42
CA MET A 98 -11.07 11.63 2.31
C MET A 98 -10.94 12.06 3.76
N ASN A 99 -11.58 13.19 4.12
CA ASN A 99 -11.26 13.93 5.33
C ASN A 99 -11.99 13.45 6.61
N ARG A 100 -12.27 12.14 6.78
CA ARG A 100 -12.61 11.62 8.13
C ARG A 100 -11.39 11.62 9.02
N ILE A 101 -11.27 12.60 9.89
CA ILE A 101 -10.04 12.88 10.64
C ILE A 101 -9.84 11.84 11.73
N LEU A 102 -8.63 11.28 11.81
CA LEU A 102 -8.15 10.66 13.04
C LEU A 102 -7.43 11.72 13.86
N SER A 103 -7.85 11.87 15.11
CA SER A 103 -7.13 12.65 16.11
C SER A 103 -6.35 11.66 16.98
N SER A 104 -5.04 11.84 17.12
CA SER A 104 -4.28 11.05 18.10
C SER A 104 -4.73 11.43 19.51
N ASP A 105 -4.87 10.47 20.43
CA ASP A 105 -4.95 10.80 21.85
C ASP A 105 -3.57 11.28 22.37
N GLN A 106 -3.50 11.73 23.63
CA GLN A 106 -2.25 12.20 24.23
C GLN A 106 -1.19 11.10 24.41
N THR A 107 -1.55 9.82 24.30
CA THR A 107 -0.65 8.68 24.50
C THR A 107 -0.09 8.15 23.17
N THR A 108 -0.79 8.32 22.05
CA THR A 108 -0.35 7.94 20.69
C THR A 108 0.14 9.12 19.86
N VAL A 109 0.53 10.24 20.48
CA VAL A 109 0.98 11.49 19.83
C VAL A 109 2.03 11.32 18.73
N ARG A 110 2.84 10.25 18.78
CA ARG A 110 3.93 10.00 17.82
C ARG A 110 3.67 8.81 16.87
N GLY A 111 2.52 8.16 16.98
CA GLY A 111 2.15 6.98 16.20
C GLY A 111 2.68 5.65 16.79
N PRO A 112 2.45 4.53 16.10
CA PRO A 112 1.86 4.43 14.76
C PRO A 112 0.33 4.65 14.77
N TRP A 113 -0.21 5.12 13.64
CA TRP A 113 -1.66 5.28 13.43
C TRP A 113 -2.13 4.51 12.22
N THR A 114 -3.38 4.06 12.26
CA THR A 114 -4.04 3.44 11.12
C THR A 114 -5.26 4.26 10.74
N LEU A 115 -5.30 4.75 9.50
CA LEU A 115 -6.42 5.47 8.92
C LEU A 115 -7.24 4.59 7.99
N TYR A 116 -8.56 4.57 8.20
CA TYR A 116 -9.50 3.91 7.32
C TYR A 116 -10.27 4.95 6.51
N LYS A 117 -10.21 4.83 5.19
CA LYS A 117 -10.81 5.78 4.24
C LYS A 117 -11.52 5.04 3.13
N THR A 118 -12.50 5.70 2.52
CA THR A 118 -13.13 5.22 1.29
C THR A 118 -13.15 6.37 0.29
N ALA A 119 -12.63 6.12 -0.91
CA ALA A 119 -12.75 7.05 -2.03
C ALA A 119 -13.92 6.62 -2.92
N PRO A 120 -14.79 7.55 -3.35
CA PRO A 120 -15.92 7.27 -4.23
C PRO A 120 -15.46 7.13 -5.69
N VAL A 121 -14.49 6.24 -5.92
CA VAL A 121 -13.89 5.94 -7.22
C VAL A 121 -13.54 4.46 -7.28
N GLY A 122 -13.78 3.85 -8.45
CA GLY A 122 -13.59 2.42 -8.65
C GLY A 122 -12.12 2.00 -8.53
N PHE A 123 -11.90 0.80 -7.99
CA PHE A 123 -10.56 0.25 -7.80
C PHE A 123 -9.79 0.20 -9.12
N ASP A 124 -10.38 -0.34 -10.18
CA ASP A 124 -9.72 -0.43 -11.50
C ASP A 124 -9.39 0.93 -12.09
N GLN A 125 -10.27 1.92 -11.87
CA GLN A 125 -10.04 3.30 -12.32
C GLN A 125 -8.83 3.91 -11.62
N ILE A 126 -8.68 3.73 -10.29
CA ILE A 126 -7.49 4.17 -9.56
C ILE A 126 -6.22 3.46 -10.08
N ARG A 127 -6.31 2.15 -10.33
CA ARG A 127 -5.18 1.30 -10.70
C ARG A 127 -4.65 1.56 -12.11
N SER A 128 -5.54 1.89 -13.04
CA SER A 128 -5.24 2.16 -14.45
C SER A 128 -4.95 3.64 -14.72
N GLY A 129 -5.45 4.54 -13.88
CA GLY A 129 -5.21 5.98 -14.00
C GLY A 129 -3.91 6.44 -13.33
N ASP A 130 -3.48 7.64 -13.70
CA ASP A 130 -2.44 8.36 -12.97
C ASP A 130 -3.08 9.06 -11.77
N TYR A 131 -3.00 8.41 -10.62
CA TYR A 131 -3.41 8.97 -9.33
C TYR A 131 -2.31 8.83 -8.28
N ALA A 132 -2.23 9.81 -7.39
CA ALA A 132 -1.37 9.80 -6.21
C ALA A 132 -2.19 10.00 -4.93
N LEU A 133 -1.89 9.20 -3.92
CA LEU A 133 -2.40 9.36 -2.57
C LEU A 133 -1.46 10.25 -1.77
N VAL A 134 -2.02 11.27 -1.14
CA VAL A 134 -1.28 12.22 -0.31
C VAL A 134 -1.84 12.21 1.11
N VAL A 135 -0.95 12.10 2.10
CA VAL A 135 -1.27 12.31 3.53
C VAL A 135 -0.68 13.66 3.94
N ARG A 136 -1.53 14.51 4.52
CA ARG A 136 -1.23 15.92 4.78
C ARG A 136 -1.50 16.29 6.24
N SER A 137 -0.71 17.22 6.79
CA SER A 137 -0.99 17.83 8.08
C SER A 137 -2.28 18.66 8.05
N ALA A 138 -2.75 19.08 9.22
CA ALA A 138 -3.97 19.87 9.29
C ALA A 138 -3.80 21.28 8.68
N PRO A 139 -4.90 21.96 8.30
CA PRO A 139 -4.84 23.32 7.80
C PRO A 139 -4.13 24.31 8.73
N TRP A 140 -4.33 24.21 10.04
CA TRP A 140 -3.64 25.05 11.04
C TRP A 140 -2.17 24.68 11.24
N ASP A 141 -1.75 23.51 10.78
CA ASP A 141 -0.35 23.05 10.73
C ASP A 141 0.30 23.36 9.38
N GLY A 142 -0.29 24.27 8.59
CA GLY A 142 0.26 24.71 7.31
C GLY A 142 -0.03 23.81 6.11
N SER A 143 -0.91 22.80 6.25
CA SER A 143 -1.29 21.92 5.12
C SER A 143 -0.11 21.24 4.43
N VAL A 144 0.90 20.84 5.20
CA VAL A 144 2.16 20.27 4.70
C VAL A 144 1.93 18.83 4.23
N ASP A 145 2.35 18.52 3.00
CA ASP A 145 2.36 17.15 2.50
C ASP A 145 3.43 16.33 3.23
N LEU A 146 2.99 15.28 3.93
CA LEU A 146 3.86 14.47 4.79
C LEU A 146 4.29 13.18 4.08
N PHE A 147 3.38 12.58 3.32
CA PHE A 147 3.62 11.37 2.55
C PHE A 147 2.92 11.41 1.20
N CYS A 148 3.51 10.77 0.20
CA CYS A 148 2.89 10.56 -1.10
C CYS A 148 3.20 9.17 -1.67
N GLY A 149 2.22 8.52 -2.30
CA GLY A 149 2.42 7.27 -3.05
C GLY A 149 1.60 7.23 -4.34
N ASN A 150 2.19 6.73 -5.42
CA ASN A 150 1.51 6.54 -6.70
C ASN A 150 0.61 5.29 -6.63
N LEU A 151 -0.66 5.41 -7.01
CA LEU A 151 -1.66 4.36 -6.82
C LEU A 151 -1.75 3.34 -7.97
N LYS A 152 -1.11 3.64 -9.10
CA LYS A 152 -0.97 2.71 -10.22
C LYS A 152 -0.25 1.43 -9.80
N ALA A 153 -0.28 0.41 -10.66
CA ALA A 153 0.46 -0.85 -10.44
C ALA A 153 1.93 -0.60 -10.11
N GLN A 154 2.25 -0.69 -8.82
CA GLN A 154 3.62 -0.80 -8.36
C GLN A 154 3.92 -2.29 -8.23
N GLN A 155 4.90 -2.74 -9.01
CA GLN A 155 5.48 -4.07 -8.86
C GLN A 155 5.88 -4.26 -7.39
N PRO A 156 5.55 -5.39 -6.74
CA PRO A 156 6.07 -5.66 -5.40
C PRO A 156 7.59 -5.47 -5.39
N PRO A 157 8.17 -4.92 -4.30
CA PRO A 157 9.62 -4.84 -4.19
C PRO A 157 10.17 -6.23 -4.44
N ALA A 158 11.11 -6.34 -5.40
CA ALA A 158 11.77 -7.60 -5.70
C ALA A 158 12.23 -8.21 -4.37
N ALA A 159 11.80 -9.44 -4.08
CA ALA A 159 12.29 -10.15 -2.92
C ALA A 159 13.82 -10.16 -3.01
N GLY A 160 14.47 -9.40 -2.13
CA GLY A 160 15.92 -9.42 -2.03
C GLY A 160 16.36 -10.85 -1.74
N PRO A 161 17.49 -11.31 -2.30
CA PRO A 161 17.95 -12.68 -2.06
C PRO A 161 18.08 -12.90 -0.56
N LEU A 162 17.44 -13.97 -0.08
CA LEU A 162 17.70 -14.53 1.23
C LEU A 162 19.14 -15.03 1.22
N ASN A 163 20.08 -14.17 1.62
CA ASN A 163 21.43 -14.61 1.92
C ASN A 163 21.34 -15.44 3.21
N GLY A 164 21.51 -16.74 3.06
CA GLY A 164 21.70 -17.70 4.15
C GLY A 164 23.12 -17.65 4.72
#